data_AF-A0A7J9Y3E7-F1
#
_entry.id   AF-A0A7J9Y3E7-F1
#
_cell.length_a   1.000
_cell.length_b   1.000
_cell.length_c   1.000
_cell.angle_alpha   90.00
_cell.angle_beta   90.00
_cell.angle_gamma   90.00
#
_symmetry.space_group_name_H-M   'P 1'
#
loop_
_entity.id
_entity.type
_entity.pdbx_description
1 polymer ?
#
loop_
_entity_poly.entity_id
_entity_poly.type
_entity_poly.pdbx_seq_one_letter_code
_entity_poly.pdbx_strand_id
1 'polypeptide(L)'
;MSSYPPYPPPQGQQWHGAAPQAATLSWPQIIGLSTWLVFPLLGCGCFGGAALIFIGAYARRKSWWIPGIGYTAVGAVSFVMVGASDPDSLATDLAAGVLLLSWFACIIHSCLINFLWVQFIATRRGESLHPAPQYYPTPAAADHWSGSPYSSAMPPGLAPDPQQYYGPGPSAAPVSAEPLSEHTFDAPAAPAHAAVASAETPLDMNTATAEQLATLPGFDAVRAGQVVAERQASNGFGSVQEFGAAAALAPHEVVRIRDLVWCAPSQPPPAPQPGRILDV
;
A
#
# COMPACT_ATOMS: atom_id res chain seq x y z
N MET A 1 52.07 -35.03 24.14
CA MET A 1 51.54 -33.65 24.29
C MET A 1 51.82 -32.92 23.00
N SER A 2 50.82 -32.84 22.11
CA SER A 2 50.94 -32.23 20.78
C SER A 2 50.42 -30.80 20.87
N SER A 3 51.33 -29.82 20.85
CA SER A 3 51.01 -28.40 20.96
C SER A 3 50.61 -27.85 19.59
N TYR A 4 49.32 -27.63 19.37
CA TYR A 4 48.83 -26.84 18.23
C TYR A 4 49.15 -25.35 18.45
N PRO A 5 49.61 -24.61 17.42
CA PRO A 5 49.69 -23.17 17.51
C PRO A 5 48.27 -22.55 17.54
N PRO A 6 48.07 -21.41 18.21
CA PRO A 6 46.79 -20.75 18.27
C PRO A 6 46.39 -20.24 16.88
N TYR A 7 45.18 -20.61 16.44
CA TYR A 7 44.55 -20.01 15.27
C TYR A 7 44.42 -18.49 15.48
N PRO A 8 44.80 -17.65 14.50
CA PRO A 8 44.45 -16.23 14.56
C PRO A 8 42.92 -16.11 14.47
N PRO A 9 42.30 -15.17 15.21
CA PRO A 9 40.86 -14.94 15.10
C PRO A 9 40.53 -14.53 13.66
N PRO A 10 39.35 -14.93 13.12
CA PRO A 10 38.91 -14.47 11.82
C PRO A 10 38.84 -12.94 11.88
N GLN A 11 39.63 -12.27 11.02
CA GLN A 11 39.52 -10.84 10.83
C GLN A 11 38.09 -10.57 10.39
N GLY A 12 37.29 -10.00 11.30
CA GLY A 12 35.93 -9.59 11.01
C GLY A 12 35.99 -8.72 9.77
N GLN A 13 35.31 -9.14 8.71
CA GLN A 13 35.06 -8.27 7.58
C GLN A 13 34.33 -7.05 8.13
N GLN A 14 35.04 -5.93 8.23
CA GLN A 14 34.43 -4.64 8.42
C GLN A 14 33.57 -4.39 7.17
N TRP A 15 32.27 -4.62 7.30
CA TRP A 15 31.29 -4.27 6.28
C TRP A 15 31.27 -2.75 6.13
N HIS A 16 32.17 -2.21 5.30
CA HIS A 16 32.16 -0.80 4.88
C HIS A 16 31.19 -0.53 3.73
N GLY A 17 30.27 -1.45 3.44
CA GLY A 17 29.20 -1.22 2.50
C GLY A 17 28.11 -0.37 3.15
N ALA A 18 28.19 0.95 3.00
CA ALA A 18 26.98 1.76 3.10
C ALA A 18 25.94 1.13 2.17
N ALA A 19 24.77 0.77 2.69
CA ALA A 19 23.68 0.26 1.88
C ALA A 19 23.48 1.23 0.68
N PRO A 20 23.32 0.72 -0.56
CA PRO A 20 23.19 1.59 -1.72
C PRO A 20 22.01 2.54 -1.46
N GLN A 21 22.30 3.84 -1.40
CA GLN A 21 21.27 4.86 -1.30
C GLN A 21 20.38 4.71 -2.54
N ALA A 22 19.10 4.41 -2.33
CA ALA A 22 18.14 4.34 -3.42
C ALA A 22 18.15 5.69 -4.15
N ALA A 23 18.43 5.67 -5.45
CA ALA A 23 18.50 6.87 -6.27
C ALA A 23 17.13 7.55 -6.31
N THR A 24 17.08 8.87 -6.16
CA THR A 24 15.85 9.65 -6.23
C THR A 24 15.74 10.38 -7.56
N LEU A 25 14.51 10.47 -8.09
CA LEU A 25 14.25 11.29 -9.27
C LEU A 25 14.45 12.77 -8.95
N SER A 26 15.25 13.44 -9.78
CA SER A 26 15.43 14.89 -9.72
C SER A 26 14.22 15.63 -10.31
N TRP A 27 13.96 16.84 -9.83
CA TRP A 27 12.91 17.72 -10.34
C TRP A 27 12.86 17.87 -11.88
N PRO A 28 13.98 18.11 -12.61
CA PRO A 28 13.92 18.20 -14.07
C PRO A 28 13.49 16.88 -14.73
N GLN A 29 13.84 15.72 -14.16
CA GLN A 29 13.38 14.43 -14.68
C GLN A 29 11.88 14.25 -14.48
N ILE A 30 11.35 14.66 -13.32
CA ILE A 30 9.91 14.62 -13.03
C ILE A 30 9.13 15.51 -14.02
N ILE A 31 9.64 16.70 -14.31
CA ILE A 31 9.06 17.63 -15.29
C ILE A 31 9.10 17.03 -16.70
N GLY A 32 10.24 16.44 -17.11
CA GLY A 32 10.37 15.75 -18.39
C GLY A 32 9.35 14.61 -18.55
N LEU A 33 9.16 13.81 -17.50
CA LEU A 33 8.16 12.74 -17.48
C LEU A 33 6.71 13.25 -17.51
N SER A 34 6.47 14.47 -17.04
CA SER A 34 5.15 15.12 -17.00
C SER A 34 4.84 15.97 -18.25
N THR A 35 5.77 16.08 -19.20
CA THR A 35 5.64 16.97 -20.38
C THR A 35 4.44 16.61 -21.26
N TRP A 36 3.98 15.37 -21.21
CA TRP A 36 2.78 14.93 -21.94
C TRP A 36 1.49 15.65 -21.51
N LEU A 37 1.44 16.27 -20.32
CA LEU A 37 0.28 17.03 -19.85
C LEU A 37 -0.02 18.27 -20.70
N VAL A 38 0.93 18.72 -21.54
CA VAL A 38 0.71 19.79 -22.51
C VAL A 38 -0.41 19.41 -23.51
N PHE A 39 -0.53 18.14 -23.88
CA PHE A 39 -1.55 17.69 -24.84
C PHE A 39 -2.99 17.86 -24.34
N PRO A 40 -3.39 17.39 -23.14
CA PRO A 40 -4.73 17.64 -22.61
C PRO A 40 -4.99 19.12 -22.30
N LEU A 41 -3.97 19.91 -21.97
CA LEU A 41 -4.11 21.36 -21.77
C LEU A 41 -4.41 22.09 -23.09
N LEU A 42 -3.67 21.80 -24.16
CA LEU A 42 -3.82 22.48 -25.46
C LEU A 42 -4.89 21.86 -26.37
N GLY A 43 -5.34 20.64 -26.08
CA GLY A 43 -6.18 19.84 -26.97
C GLY A 43 -7.63 20.29 -27.13
N CYS A 44 -8.06 21.38 -26.49
CA CYS A 44 -9.40 21.99 -26.58
C CYS A 44 -10.55 20.95 -26.54
N GLY A 45 -10.50 20.04 -25.56
CA GLY A 45 -11.49 18.98 -25.36
C GLY A 45 -11.39 17.77 -26.29
N CYS A 46 -11.10 17.96 -27.59
CA CYS A 46 -11.18 16.89 -28.59
C CYS A 46 -9.93 15.99 -28.64
N PHE A 47 -8.75 16.59 -28.45
CA PHE A 47 -7.47 15.88 -28.62
C PHE A 47 -6.80 15.50 -27.30
N GLY A 48 -7.34 15.94 -26.16
CA GLY A 48 -6.75 15.66 -24.85
C GLY A 48 -6.77 14.17 -24.47
N GLY A 49 -7.84 13.46 -24.83
CA GLY A 49 -7.97 12.02 -24.58
C GLY A 49 -6.95 11.16 -25.34
N ALA A 50 -6.41 11.64 -26.47
CA ALA A 50 -5.42 10.91 -27.26
C ALA A 50 -4.11 10.67 -26.48
N ALA A 51 -3.71 11.63 -25.64
CA ALA A 51 -2.53 11.48 -24.78
C ALA A 51 -2.73 10.39 -23.71
N LEU A 52 -3.93 10.32 -23.12
CA LEU A 52 -4.31 9.26 -22.17
C LEU A 52 -4.34 7.89 -22.83
N ILE A 53 -4.83 7.81 -24.08
CA ILE A 53 -4.81 6.58 -24.86
C ILE A 53 -3.36 6.13 -25.10
N PHE A 54 -2.51 7.04 -25.57
CA PHE A 54 -1.10 6.73 -25.86
C PHE A 54 -0.35 6.24 -24.62
N ILE A 55 -0.45 6.96 -23.50
CA ILE A 55 0.25 6.61 -22.25
C ILE A 55 -0.35 5.34 -21.62
N GLY A 56 -1.67 5.20 -21.63
CA GLY A 56 -2.33 4.02 -21.11
C GLY A 56 -2.00 2.76 -21.91
N ALA A 57 -1.91 2.88 -23.24
CA ALA A 57 -1.46 1.79 -24.12
C ALA A 57 0.01 1.45 -23.89
N TYR A 58 0.88 2.46 -23.78
CA TYR A 58 2.30 2.27 -23.48
C TYR A 58 2.52 1.57 -22.12
N ALA A 59 1.77 1.97 -21.10
CA ALA A 59 1.80 1.36 -19.78
C ALA A 59 1.05 0.02 -19.69
N ARG A 60 0.33 -0.40 -20.74
CA ARG A 60 -0.57 -1.56 -20.78
C ARG A 60 -1.62 -1.57 -19.65
N ARG A 61 -2.07 -0.39 -19.21
CA ARG A 61 -3.06 -0.25 -18.14
C ARG A 61 -4.42 0.17 -18.71
N LYS A 62 -5.38 -0.75 -18.70
CA LYS A 62 -6.75 -0.55 -19.22
C LYS A 62 -7.47 0.63 -18.57
N SER A 63 -7.26 0.82 -17.26
CA SER A 63 -7.84 1.93 -16.51
C SER A 63 -7.38 3.31 -16.96
N TRP A 64 -6.32 3.43 -17.77
CA TRP A 64 -5.79 4.72 -18.22
C TRP A 64 -6.24 5.08 -19.65
N TRP A 65 -6.25 4.12 -20.58
CA TRP A 65 -6.61 4.41 -21.97
C TRP A 65 -8.12 4.34 -22.24
N ILE A 66 -8.89 3.53 -21.50
CA ILE A 66 -10.34 3.44 -21.67
C ILE A 66 -11.03 4.79 -21.37
N PRO A 67 -10.74 5.49 -20.25
CA PRO A 67 -11.28 6.83 -20.03
C PRO A 67 -10.86 7.82 -21.12
N GLY A 68 -9.63 7.70 -21.63
CA GLY A 68 -9.15 8.52 -22.75
C GLY A 68 -10.04 8.41 -24.00
N ILE A 69 -10.48 7.20 -24.36
CA ILE A 69 -11.45 6.99 -25.45
C ILE A 69 -12.78 7.70 -25.14
N GLY A 70 -13.26 7.58 -23.91
CA GLY A 70 -14.49 8.25 -23.47
C GLY A 70 -14.41 9.77 -23.62
N TYR A 71 -13.34 10.40 -23.15
CA TYR A 71 -13.13 11.84 -23.29
C TYR A 71 -13.05 12.27 -24.76
N THR A 72 -12.32 11.53 -25.60
CA THR A 72 -12.23 11.84 -27.03
C THR A 72 -13.59 11.72 -27.71
N ALA A 73 -14.38 10.68 -27.42
CA ALA A 73 -15.71 10.51 -28.00
C ALA A 73 -16.68 11.61 -27.59
N VAL A 74 -16.76 11.92 -26.28
CA VAL A 74 -17.62 12.99 -25.75
C VAL A 74 -17.20 14.34 -26.32
N GLY A 75 -15.91 14.66 -26.28
CA GLY A 75 -15.37 15.91 -26.81
C GLY A 75 -15.67 16.08 -28.30
N ALA A 76 -15.47 15.03 -29.10
CA ALA A 76 -15.75 15.06 -30.54
C ALA A 76 -17.25 15.27 -30.84
N VAL A 77 -18.14 14.55 -30.15
CA VAL A 77 -19.59 14.70 -30.32
C VAL A 77 -20.04 16.10 -29.92
N SER A 78 -19.58 16.61 -28.77
CA SER A 78 -19.91 17.96 -28.32
C SER A 78 -19.36 19.04 -29.26
N PHE A 79 -18.15 18.87 -29.79
CA PHE A 79 -17.58 19.80 -30.77
C PHE A 79 -18.36 19.84 -32.08
N VAL A 80 -18.74 18.68 -32.61
CA VAL A 80 -19.60 18.59 -33.81
C VAL A 80 -20.96 19.23 -33.54
N MET A 81 -21.58 18.98 -32.38
CA MET A 81 -22.85 19.60 -32.01
C MET A 81 -22.76 21.13 -31.93
N VAL A 82 -21.69 21.68 -31.35
CA VAL A 82 -21.46 23.14 -31.31
C VAL A 82 -21.28 23.70 -32.72
N GLY A 83 -20.55 23.01 -33.61
CA GLY A 83 -20.27 23.49 -34.95
C GLY A 83 -21.39 23.31 -35.97
N ALA A 84 -22.30 22.35 -35.75
CA ALA A 84 -23.37 22.00 -36.67
C ALA A 84 -24.76 22.56 -36.30
N SER A 85 -24.90 23.12 -35.09
CA SER A 85 -26.17 23.65 -34.58
C SER A 85 -26.23 25.18 -34.71
N ASP A 86 -27.45 25.73 -34.63
CA ASP A 86 -27.65 27.19 -34.63
C ASP A 86 -27.03 27.83 -33.38
N PRO A 87 -26.30 28.95 -33.51
CA PRO A 87 -25.58 29.57 -32.37
C PRO A 87 -26.47 29.96 -31.19
N ASP A 88 -27.71 30.39 -31.45
CA ASP A 88 -28.66 30.84 -30.41
C ASP A 88 -29.54 29.71 -29.85
N SER A 89 -29.18 28.45 -30.13
CA SER A 89 -29.96 27.29 -29.67
C SER A 89 -29.47 26.76 -28.33
N LEU A 90 -30.41 26.26 -27.52
CA LEU A 90 -30.12 25.54 -26.26
C LEU A 90 -29.18 24.35 -26.50
N ALA A 91 -29.25 23.71 -27.67
CA ALA A 91 -28.40 22.58 -28.02
C ALA A 91 -26.92 23.00 -28.08
N THR A 92 -26.63 24.16 -28.68
CA THR A 92 -25.28 24.74 -28.74
C THR A 92 -24.77 25.08 -27.34
N ASP A 93 -25.59 25.72 -26.50
CA ASP A 93 -25.22 26.06 -25.12
C ASP A 93 -24.89 24.82 -24.28
N LEU A 94 -25.74 23.80 -24.33
CA LEU A 94 -25.52 22.54 -23.63
C LEU A 94 -24.29 21.80 -24.18
N ALA A 95 -24.12 21.76 -25.50
CA ALA A 95 -22.97 21.11 -26.12
C ALA A 95 -21.66 21.82 -25.76
N ALA A 96 -21.64 23.16 -25.74
CA ALA A 96 -20.49 23.94 -25.29
C ALA A 96 -20.20 23.70 -23.80
N GLY A 97 -21.23 23.65 -22.95
CA GLY A 97 -21.11 23.31 -21.54
C GLY A 97 -20.49 21.92 -21.33
N VAL A 98 -21.00 20.90 -22.03
CA VAL A 98 -20.44 19.53 -21.97
C VAL A 98 -19.00 19.49 -22.49
N LEU A 99 -18.70 20.22 -23.57
CA LEU A 99 -17.34 20.31 -24.11
C LEU A 99 -16.38 20.89 -23.06
N LEU A 100 -16.75 22.00 -22.41
CA LEU A 100 -15.94 22.61 -21.36
C LEU A 100 -15.78 21.70 -20.14
N LEU A 101 -16.87 21.11 -19.63
CA LEU A 101 -16.80 20.18 -18.49
C LEU A 101 -15.92 18.97 -18.81
N SER A 102 -16.07 18.40 -20.01
CA SER A 102 -15.27 17.25 -20.44
C SER A 102 -13.78 17.61 -20.54
N TRP A 103 -13.46 18.83 -21.00
CA TRP A 103 -12.09 19.33 -21.08
C TRP A 103 -11.47 19.49 -19.68
N PHE A 104 -12.15 20.13 -18.74
CA PHE A 104 -11.69 20.23 -17.35
C PHE A 104 -11.53 18.86 -16.68
N ALA A 105 -12.51 17.97 -16.85
CA ALA A 105 -12.45 16.62 -16.33
C ALA A 105 -11.25 15.84 -16.90
N CYS A 106 -10.97 15.99 -18.19
CA CYS A 106 -9.81 15.39 -18.84
C CYS A 106 -8.48 15.91 -18.27
N ILE A 107 -8.37 17.22 -18.00
CA ILE A 107 -7.17 17.81 -17.36
C ILE A 107 -6.96 17.23 -15.96
N ILE A 108 -8.01 17.22 -15.13
CA ILE A 108 -7.94 16.69 -13.76
C ILE A 108 -7.54 15.22 -13.78
N HIS A 109 -8.19 14.42 -14.63
CA HIS A 109 -7.87 13.00 -14.78
C HIS A 109 -6.42 12.79 -15.24
N SER A 110 -5.93 13.62 -16.17
CA SER A 110 -4.54 13.57 -16.64
C SER A 110 -3.56 13.86 -15.52
N CYS A 111 -3.82 14.85 -14.67
CA CYS A 111 -2.99 15.13 -13.49
C CYS A 111 -2.96 13.95 -12.50
N LEU A 112 -4.10 13.28 -12.26
CA LEU A 112 -4.17 12.11 -11.39
C LEU A 112 -3.38 10.92 -11.97
N ILE A 113 -3.52 10.65 -13.26
CA ILE A 113 -2.73 9.61 -13.96
C ILE A 113 -1.25 9.97 -13.97
N ASN A 114 -0.89 11.26 -14.08
CA ASN A 114 0.50 11.68 -14.08
C ASN A 114 1.23 11.28 -12.79
N PHE A 115 0.57 11.39 -11.63
CA PHE A 115 1.16 10.92 -10.37
C PHE A 115 1.48 9.42 -10.44
N LEU A 116 0.54 8.60 -10.92
CA LEU A 116 0.74 7.15 -11.07
C LEU A 116 1.78 6.81 -12.14
N TRP A 117 1.84 7.59 -13.21
CA TRP A 117 2.80 7.45 -14.30
C TRP A 117 4.24 7.70 -13.83
N VAL A 118 4.48 8.80 -13.11
CA VAL A 118 5.81 9.14 -12.61
C VAL A 118 6.28 8.06 -11.60
N GLN A 119 5.40 7.62 -10.69
CA GLN A 119 5.69 6.52 -9.77
C GLN A 119 6.01 5.19 -10.50
N PHE A 120 5.27 4.89 -11.56
CA PHE A 120 5.48 3.71 -12.38
C PHE A 120 6.84 3.73 -13.09
N ILE A 121 7.23 4.88 -13.66
CA ILE A 121 8.54 5.02 -14.30
C ILE A 121 9.67 4.99 -13.27
N ALA A 122 9.51 5.63 -12.11
CA ALA A 122 10.46 5.58 -11.01
C ALA A 122 10.73 4.12 -10.59
N THR A 123 9.66 3.36 -10.34
CA THR A 123 9.74 1.94 -9.97
C THR A 123 10.46 1.11 -11.04
N ARG A 124 10.20 1.36 -12.33
CA ARG A 124 10.90 0.68 -13.43
C ARG A 124 12.39 1.03 -13.52
N ARG A 125 12.77 2.23 -13.06
CA ARG A 125 14.17 2.69 -13.02
C ARG A 125 14.89 2.27 -11.73
N GLY A 126 14.18 1.68 -10.77
CA GLY A 126 14.72 1.42 -9.43
C GLY A 126 14.94 2.71 -8.63
N GLU A 127 14.27 3.79 -9.02
CA GLU A 127 14.34 5.11 -8.36
C GLU A 127 13.09 5.35 -7.50
N SER A 128 13.21 6.19 -6.49
CA SER A 128 12.07 6.64 -5.68
C SER A 128 11.76 8.12 -5.90
N LEU A 129 10.48 8.51 -5.78
CA LEU A 129 10.10 9.93 -5.76
C LEU A 129 10.50 10.63 -4.46
N HIS A 130 10.53 9.88 -3.36
CA HIS A 130 10.88 10.38 -2.04
C HIS A 130 12.23 9.84 -1.64
N PRO A 131 13.09 10.66 -1.00
CA PRO A 131 14.31 10.16 -0.39
C PRO A 131 13.96 9.04 0.58
N ALA A 132 14.76 7.96 0.53
CA ALA A 132 14.64 6.89 1.50
C ALA A 132 14.67 7.51 2.90
N PRO A 133 13.80 7.06 3.84
CA PRO A 133 13.91 7.50 5.23
C PRO A 133 15.36 7.23 5.65
N GLN A 134 16.02 8.27 6.16
CA GLN A 134 17.37 8.16 6.70
C GLN A 134 17.27 7.17 7.86
N TYR A 135 17.62 5.92 7.60
CA TYR A 135 17.77 4.92 8.64
C TYR A 135 19.01 5.35 9.40
N TYR A 136 18.85 6.17 10.43
CA TYR A 136 19.87 6.32 11.44
C TYR A 136 20.05 4.91 11.99
N PRO A 137 21.23 4.27 11.78
CA PRO A 137 21.47 3.02 12.47
C PRO A 137 21.28 3.35 13.94
N THR A 138 20.32 2.70 14.59
CA THR A 138 20.31 2.64 16.05
C THR A 138 21.73 2.25 16.40
N PRO A 139 22.50 3.07 17.14
CA PRO A 139 23.84 2.66 17.50
C PRO A 139 23.66 1.32 18.18
N ALA A 140 24.16 0.25 17.53
CA ALA A 140 24.23 -1.06 18.12
C ALA A 140 24.82 -0.82 19.49
N ALA A 141 24.05 -1.13 20.55
CA ALA A 141 24.37 -0.79 21.93
C ALA A 141 25.86 -1.04 22.08
N ALA A 142 26.64 0.05 22.10
CA ALA A 142 28.07 -0.06 21.97
C ALA A 142 28.49 -0.97 23.12
N ASP A 143 29.09 -2.11 22.80
CA ASP A 143 29.64 -3.02 23.78
C ASP A 143 30.43 -2.17 24.76
N HIS A 144 29.85 -2.01 25.95
CA HIS A 144 30.35 -1.33 27.13
C HIS A 144 31.87 -1.18 27.10
N TRP A 145 32.36 -0.09 26.52
CA TRP A 145 33.79 0.18 26.50
C TRP A 145 34.20 0.52 27.92
N SER A 146 34.86 -0.42 28.61
CA SER A 146 35.33 -0.32 29.99
C SER A 146 36.53 0.63 30.12
N GLY A 147 36.39 1.85 29.62
CA GLY A 147 37.49 2.81 29.52
C GLY A 147 37.11 4.24 29.15
N SER A 148 35.82 4.63 29.25
CA SER A 148 35.48 6.05 29.09
C SER A 148 35.87 6.84 30.34
N PRO A 149 36.77 7.84 30.27
CA PRO A 149 37.08 8.74 31.39
C PRO A 149 35.90 9.68 31.73
N TYR A 150 34.84 9.68 30.93
CA TYR A 150 33.59 10.37 31.20
C TYR A 150 32.54 9.42 31.78
N SER A 151 32.91 8.71 32.85
CA SER A 151 31.91 8.29 33.85
C SER A 151 31.93 9.32 34.97
N SER A 152 31.61 10.58 34.64
CA SER A 152 31.27 11.55 35.65
C SER A 152 29.88 11.20 36.16
N ALA A 153 29.83 10.40 37.23
CA ALA A 153 28.73 10.49 38.17
C ALA A 153 28.51 11.99 38.42
N MET A 154 27.31 12.49 38.09
CA MET A 154 26.99 13.90 38.34
C MET A 154 27.31 14.19 39.82
N PRO A 155 27.96 15.33 40.13
CA PRO A 155 28.13 15.75 41.52
C PRO A 155 26.76 15.79 42.20
N PRO A 156 26.60 15.24 43.41
CA PRO A 156 25.33 15.32 44.13
C PRO A 156 24.99 16.80 44.34
N GLY A 157 23.86 17.24 43.79
CA GLY A 157 23.36 18.62 43.91
C GLY A 157 23.04 19.35 42.61
N LEU A 158 23.32 18.77 41.43
CA LEU A 158 22.99 19.38 40.12
C LEU A 158 21.79 18.74 39.40
N ALA A 159 21.17 17.72 39.97
CA ALA A 159 19.88 17.23 39.49
C ALA A 159 18.77 18.08 40.15
N PRO A 160 18.07 18.97 39.41
CA PRO A 160 16.90 19.63 39.96
C PRO A 160 15.85 18.57 40.32
N ASP A 161 15.16 18.76 41.45
CA ASP A 161 14.10 17.86 41.86
C ASP A 161 13.00 17.86 40.76
N PRO A 162 12.63 16.71 40.19
CA PRO A 162 11.59 16.67 39.17
C PRO A 162 10.26 17.28 39.65
N GLN A 163 9.99 17.34 40.96
CA GLN A 163 8.84 18.03 41.53
C GLN A 163 8.89 19.56 41.39
N GLN A 164 10.06 20.17 41.18
CA GLN A 164 10.18 21.62 40.96
C GLN A 164 9.77 22.05 39.54
N TYR A 165 9.71 21.13 38.58
CA TYR A 165 9.29 21.42 37.21
C TYR A 165 7.78 21.24 36.99
N TYR A 166 7.11 20.44 37.82
CA TYR A 166 5.66 20.32 37.82
C TYR A 166 5.05 21.42 38.71
N GLY A 167 4.56 22.50 38.11
CA GLY A 167 3.61 23.38 38.79
C GLY A 167 2.35 22.60 39.18
N PRO A 168 1.54 23.07 40.15
CA PRO A 168 0.26 22.45 40.46
C PRO A 168 -0.67 22.59 39.25
N GLY A 169 -0.65 21.59 38.38
CA GLY A 169 -1.71 21.38 37.40
C GLY A 169 -3.04 21.16 38.13
N PRO A 170 -4.19 21.42 37.49
CA PRO A 170 -5.47 21.19 38.13
C PRO A 170 -5.52 19.73 38.60
N SER A 171 -5.66 19.55 39.91
CA SER A 171 -5.86 18.25 40.54
C SER A 171 -7.11 17.63 39.90
N ALA A 172 -6.92 16.60 39.10
CA ALA A 172 -8.01 15.75 38.66
C ALA A 172 -8.60 15.13 39.92
N ALA A 173 -9.77 15.62 40.32
CA ALA A 173 -10.52 15.03 41.42
C ALA A 173 -10.70 13.52 41.15
N PRO A 174 -10.57 12.66 42.18
CA PRO A 174 -10.92 11.25 42.02
C PRO A 174 -12.40 11.17 41.66
N VAL A 175 -12.69 10.70 40.46
CA VAL A 175 -14.05 10.39 40.04
C VAL A 175 -14.51 9.21 40.88
N SER A 176 -15.44 9.48 41.81
CA SER A 176 -16.14 8.45 42.56
C SER A 176 -16.77 7.46 41.60
N ALA A 177 -16.45 6.17 41.75
CA ALA A 177 -17.12 5.10 41.03
C ALA A 177 -18.59 5.03 41.49
N GLU A 178 -19.51 5.52 40.67
CA GLU A 178 -20.93 5.18 40.80
C GLU A 178 -21.14 3.74 40.29
N PRO A 179 -21.93 2.92 41.01
CA PRO A 179 -22.21 1.54 40.60
C PRO A 179 -23.12 1.52 39.38
N LEU A 180 -22.60 0.99 38.27
CA LEU A 180 -23.35 0.66 37.07
C LEU A 180 -24.43 -0.37 37.40
N SER A 181 -25.66 -0.04 37.05
CA SER A 181 -26.88 -0.82 37.23
C SER A 181 -26.78 -2.14 36.44
N GLU A 182 -27.06 -3.25 37.12
CA GLU A 182 -27.26 -4.57 36.52
C GLU A 182 -28.43 -4.53 35.53
N HIS A 183 -28.12 -4.62 34.23
CA HIS A 183 -29.08 -5.11 33.25
C HIS A 183 -28.77 -6.57 32.96
N THR A 184 -29.50 -7.44 33.66
CA THR A 184 -29.63 -8.87 33.37
C THR A 184 -30.16 -9.04 31.95
N PHE A 185 -29.40 -9.73 31.10
CA PHE A 185 -29.94 -10.39 29.92
C PHE A 185 -29.49 -11.84 29.93
N ASP A 186 -30.48 -12.72 29.91
CA ASP A 186 -30.37 -14.17 30.00
C ASP A 186 -29.45 -14.76 28.93
N ALA A 187 -28.63 -15.72 29.35
CA ALA A 187 -27.88 -16.62 28.47
C ALA A 187 -28.79 -17.73 27.92
N PRO A 188 -28.39 -18.35 26.80
CA PRO A 188 -28.24 -19.79 26.90
C PRO A 188 -26.91 -20.30 26.35
N ALA A 189 -26.30 -21.14 27.20
CA ALA A 189 -25.50 -22.33 26.91
C ALA A 189 -24.42 -22.27 25.82
N ALA A 190 -23.17 -22.25 26.30
CA ALA A 190 -22.00 -22.78 25.59
C ALA A 190 -22.18 -24.26 25.19
N PRO A 191 -21.32 -24.76 24.30
CA PRO A 191 -20.33 -25.69 24.82
C PRO A 191 -18.93 -25.11 24.74
N ALA A 192 -18.26 -25.28 25.87
CA ALA A 192 -16.89 -24.93 26.13
C ALA A 192 -15.93 -25.95 25.49
N HIS A 193 -14.78 -25.41 25.05
CA HIS A 193 -13.47 -26.05 24.91
C HIS A 193 -13.11 -26.70 23.57
N ALA A 194 -12.37 -25.94 22.76
CA ALA A 194 -11.02 -26.34 22.34
C ALA A 194 -10.17 -25.05 22.27
N ALA A 195 -9.46 -24.76 23.36
CA ALA A 195 -8.00 -24.89 23.39
C ALA A 195 -7.31 -23.79 22.58
N VAL A 196 -6.81 -22.82 23.34
CA VAL A 196 -5.71 -21.93 22.96
C VAL A 196 -4.63 -22.76 22.27
N ALA A 197 -4.46 -22.55 20.98
CA ALA A 197 -3.27 -22.94 20.26
C ALA A 197 -2.75 -21.67 19.58
N SER A 198 -1.84 -20.99 20.27
CA SER A 198 -0.82 -20.21 19.58
C SER A 198 -0.17 -21.14 18.56
N ALA A 199 -0.44 -20.91 17.28
CA ALA A 199 0.38 -21.42 16.21
C ALA A 199 0.75 -20.20 15.37
N GLU A 200 1.94 -19.71 15.67
CA GLU A 200 2.73 -18.66 15.01
C GLU A 200 3.14 -19.08 13.59
N THR A 201 2.26 -19.81 12.90
CA THR A 201 2.45 -20.28 11.54
C THR A 201 1.75 -19.32 10.59
N PRO A 202 2.49 -18.66 9.68
CA PRO A 202 1.88 -17.82 8.67
C PRO A 202 0.79 -18.59 7.92
N LEU A 203 -0.40 -17.98 7.82
CA LEU A 203 -1.54 -18.55 7.12
C LEU A 203 -1.31 -18.47 5.61
N ASP A 204 -1.48 -19.58 4.89
CA ASP A 204 -1.35 -19.57 3.43
C ASP A 204 -2.58 -18.90 2.78
N MET A 205 -2.35 -17.79 2.09
CA MET A 205 -3.41 -17.00 1.45
C MET A 205 -4.13 -17.72 0.30
N ASN A 206 -3.57 -18.79 -0.26
CA ASN A 206 -4.14 -19.52 -1.39
C ASN A 206 -4.90 -20.79 -0.97
N THR A 207 -4.62 -21.34 0.21
CA THR A 207 -5.29 -22.53 0.73
C THR A 207 -6.19 -22.27 1.94
N ALA A 208 -6.08 -21.09 2.57
CA ALA A 208 -6.90 -20.73 3.72
C ALA A 208 -8.41 -20.72 3.41
N THR A 209 -9.17 -21.34 4.30
CA THR A 209 -10.65 -21.31 4.32
C THR A 209 -11.19 -19.96 4.76
N ALA A 210 -12.47 -19.68 4.50
CA ALA A 210 -13.10 -18.40 4.88
C ALA A 210 -13.07 -18.19 6.40
N GLU A 211 -13.26 -19.26 7.17
CA GLU A 211 -13.20 -19.24 8.63
C GLU A 211 -11.79 -18.91 9.13
N GLN A 212 -10.75 -19.45 8.49
CA GLN A 212 -9.36 -19.15 8.82
C GLN A 212 -8.98 -17.72 8.45
N LEU A 213 -9.44 -17.21 7.31
CA LEU A 213 -9.23 -15.81 6.94
C LEU A 213 -9.90 -14.84 7.92
N ALA A 214 -11.09 -15.19 8.43
CA ALA A 214 -11.81 -14.39 9.42
C ALA A 214 -11.09 -14.29 10.78
N THR A 215 -10.09 -15.14 11.05
CA THR A 215 -9.24 -15.03 12.25
C THR A 215 -8.15 -13.96 12.14
N LEU A 216 -7.92 -13.40 10.94
CA LEU A 216 -6.93 -12.35 10.75
C LEU A 216 -7.41 -11.01 11.34
N PRO A 217 -6.51 -10.20 11.91
CA PRO A 217 -6.88 -8.93 12.50
C PRO A 217 -7.40 -7.93 11.44
N GLY A 218 -8.66 -7.50 11.58
CA GLY A 218 -9.31 -6.61 10.60
C GLY A 218 -10.05 -7.35 9.47
N PHE A 219 -10.15 -8.68 9.54
CA PHE A 219 -10.94 -9.48 8.62
C PHE A 219 -12.30 -9.84 9.23
N ASP A 220 -13.36 -9.67 8.45
CA ASP A 220 -14.71 -10.11 8.78
C ASP A 220 -15.14 -11.25 7.85
N ALA A 221 -16.25 -11.92 8.18
CA ALA A 221 -16.77 -13.04 7.38
C ALA A 221 -17.16 -12.62 5.95
N VAL A 222 -17.53 -11.35 5.75
CA VAL A 222 -17.91 -10.80 4.44
C VAL A 222 -16.69 -10.65 3.53
N ARG A 223 -15.61 -10.04 4.04
CA ARG A 223 -14.32 -9.91 3.34
C ARG A 223 -13.69 -11.26 3.09
N ALA A 224 -13.78 -12.20 4.04
CA ALA A 224 -13.33 -13.57 3.84
C ALA A 224 -14.03 -14.25 2.64
N GLY A 225 -15.35 -14.09 2.53
CA GLY A 225 -16.12 -14.59 1.39
C GLY A 225 -15.70 -13.95 0.06
N GLN A 226 -15.49 -12.63 0.05
CA GLN A 226 -15.05 -11.89 -1.13
C GLN A 226 -13.67 -12.35 -1.61
N VAL A 227 -12.74 -12.56 -0.68
CA VAL A 227 -11.38 -13.04 -0.97
C VAL A 227 -11.38 -14.44 -1.54
N VAL A 228 -12.24 -15.34 -1.03
CA VAL A 228 -12.38 -16.69 -1.61
C VAL A 228 -12.95 -16.64 -3.02
N ALA A 229 -13.94 -15.77 -3.29
CA ALA A 229 -14.49 -15.58 -4.62
C ALA A 229 -13.44 -15.03 -5.61
N GLU A 230 -12.68 -14.02 -5.21
CA GLU A 230 -11.60 -13.45 -6.03
C GLU A 230 -10.45 -14.43 -6.25
N ARG A 231 -10.13 -15.26 -5.25
CA ARG A 231 -9.14 -16.32 -5.38
C ARG A 231 -9.54 -17.33 -6.46
N GLN A 232 -10.81 -17.71 -6.51
CA GLN A 232 -11.32 -18.64 -7.52
C GLN A 232 -11.33 -18.00 -8.92
N ALA A 233 -11.64 -16.72 -9.03
CA ALA A 233 -11.64 -15.98 -10.29
C ALA A 233 -10.22 -15.75 -10.85
N SER A 234 -9.25 -15.49 -9.97
CA SER A 234 -7.87 -15.13 -10.32
C SER A 234 -6.90 -16.32 -10.30
N ASN A 235 -7.39 -17.51 -9.95
CA ASN A 235 -6.60 -18.74 -9.79
C ASN A 235 -5.47 -18.62 -8.74
N GLY A 236 -5.76 -17.93 -7.64
CA GLY A 236 -4.81 -17.63 -6.57
C GLY A 236 -4.28 -16.19 -6.56
N PHE A 237 -3.55 -15.85 -5.50
CA PHE A 237 -2.88 -14.56 -5.31
C PHE A 237 -1.36 -14.74 -5.47
N GLY A 238 -0.73 -13.83 -6.21
CA GLY A 238 0.73 -13.79 -6.40
C GLY A 238 1.48 -12.98 -5.34
N SER A 239 0.76 -12.23 -4.49
CA SER A 239 1.38 -11.39 -3.45
C SER A 239 0.42 -11.05 -2.31
N VAL A 240 0.98 -10.67 -1.16
CA VAL A 240 0.21 -10.14 -0.01
C VAL A 240 -0.58 -8.88 -0.39
N GLN A 241 -0.05 -8.07 -1.31
CA GLN A 241 -0.69 -6.85 -1.81
C GLN A 241 -1.95 -7.15 -2.63
N GLU A 242 -1.90 -8.19 -3.47
CA GLU A 242 -3.04 -8.63 -4.27
C GLU A 242 -4.15 -9.21 -3.39
N PHE A 243 -3.77 -10.01 -2.38
CA PHE A 243 -4.68 -10.47 -1.33
C PHE A 243 -5.33 -9.30 -0.58
N GLY A 244 -4.54 -8.30 -0.19
CA GLY A 244 -5.05 -7.09 0.49
C GLY A 244 -6.02 -6.29 -0.37
N ALA A 245 -5.76 -6.19 -1.68
CA ALA A 245 -6.66 -5.53 -2.62
C ALA A 245 -8.00 -6.28 -2.78
N ALA A 246 -7.95 -7.62 -2.87
CA ALA A 246 -9.15 -8.46 -2.93
C ALA A 246 -10.00 -8.39 -1.64
N ALA A 247 -9.34 -8.20 -0.49
CA ALA A 247 -9.97 -7.99 0.81
C ALA A 247 -10.44 -6.55 1.06
N ALA A 248 -10.22 -5.63 0.10
CA ALA A 248 -10.47 -4.19 0.23
C ALA A 248 -9.80 -3.56 1.47
N LEU A 249 -8.62 -4.05 1.85
CA LEU A 249 -7.86 -3.56 3.00
C LEU A 249 -7.13 -2.25 2.68
N ALA A 250 -7.11 -1.34 3.65
CA ALA A 250 -6.29 -0.14 3.58
C ALA A 250 -4.79 -0.50 3.69
N PRO A 251 -3.87 0.34 3.16
CA PRO A 251 -2.44 0.03 3.14
C PRO A 251 -1.84 -0.30 4.52
N HIS A 252 -2.30 0.37 5.58
CA HIS A 252 -1.84 0.13 6.95
C HIS A 252 -2.37 -1.19 7.54
N GLU A 253 -3.53 -1.67 7.07
CA GLU A 253 -4.09 -2.97 7.48
C GLU A 253 -3.32 -4.12 6.82
N VAL A 254 -2.92 -3.97 5.55
CA VAL A 254 -2.08 -4.93 4.84
C VAL A 254 -0.72 -5.12 5.52
N VAL A 255 -0.12 -4.03 6.04
CA VAL A 255 1.13 -4.10 6.80
C VAL A 255 0.96 -4.90 8.09
N ARG A 256 -0.17 -4.78 8.79
CA ARG A 256 -0.44 -5.51 10.04
C ARG A 256 -0.57 -7.02 9.85
N ILE A 257 -1.08 -7.47 8.72
CA ILE A 257 -1.27 -8.90 8.44
C ILE A 257 -0.11 -9.53 7.68
N ARG A 258 0.85 -8.74 7.19
CA ARG A 258 1.94 -9.19 6.32
C ARG A 258 2.77 -10.32 6.93
N ASP A 259 3.02 -10.27 8.23
CA ASP A 259 3.82 -11.26 8.93
C ASP A 259 2.99 -12.49 9.36
N LEU A 260 1.66 -12.40 9.20
CA LEU A 260 0.70 -13.45 9.55
C LEU A 260 0.26 -14.26 8.33
N VAL A 261 0.59 -13.84 7.11
CA VAL A 261 0.20 -14.52 5.88
C VAL A 261 1.40 -14.76 4.96
N TRP A 262 1.42 -15.90 4.28
CA TRP A 262 2.44 -16.20 3.27
C TRP A 262 1.80 -16.75 2.00
N CYS A 263 2.58 -16.77 0.92
CA CYS A 263 2.16 -17.27 -0.38
C CYS A 263 3.02 -18.49 -0.74
N ALA A 264 2.39 -19.66 -0.80
CA ALA A 264 3.02 -20.84 -1.40
C ALA A 264 3.07 -20.66 -2.93
N PRO A 265 4.18 -21.03 -3.60
CA PRO A 265 4.22 -21.05 -5.06
C PRO A 265 3.08 -21.94 -5.59
N SER A 266 2.31 -21.42 -6.52
CA SER A 266 1.09 -22.05 -7.06
C SER A 266 1.38 -23.47 -7.53
N GLN A 267 0.67 -24.44 -6.94
CA GLN A 267 0.80 -25.84 -7.32
C GLN A 267 0.34 -26.01 -8.79
N PRO A 268 1.13 -26.66 -9.66
CA PRO A 268 0.73 -26.88 -11.05
C PRO A 268 -0.60 -27.66 -11.09
N PRO A 269 -1.46 -27.41 -12.10
CA PRO A 269 -2.72 -28.14 -12.23
C PRO A 269 -2.46 -29.65 -12.19
N PRO A 270 -3.32 -30.43 -11.51
CA PRO A 270 -3.17 -31.88 -11.48
C PRO A 270 -3.09 -32.40 -12.92
N ALA A 271 -2.05 -33.18 -13.21
CA ALA A 271 -1.86 -33.77 -14.52
C ALA A 271 -3.16 -34.47 -14.94
N PRO A 272 -3.61 -34.32 -16.21
CA PRO A 272 -4.78 -35.04 -16.68
C PRO A 272 -4.54 -36.53 -16.44
N GLN A 273 -5.37 -37.14 -15.59
CA GLN A 273 -5.32 -38.59 -15.40
C GLN A 273 -5.61 -39.21 -16.76
N PRO A 274 -4.77 -40.15 -17.25
CA PRO A 274 -5.06 -40.88 -18.47
C PRO A 274 -6.45 -41.51 -18.29
N GLY A 275 -7.40 -41.04 -19.09
CA GLY A 275 -8.79 -41.46 -19.01
C GLY A 275 -8.84 -42.98 -19.05
N ARG A 276 -9.46 -43.58 -18.02
CA ARG A 276 -9.97 -44.94 -18.10
C ARG A 276 -11.00 -44.93 -19.23
N ILE A 277 -10.60 -45.42 -20.39
CA ILE A 277 -11.49 -45.73 -21.51
C ILE A 277 -12.53 -46.70 -20.93
N LEU A 278 -13.78 -46.24 -20.87
CA LEU A 278 -14.93 -47.12 -20.68
C LEU A 278 -15.12 -47.83 -22.02
N ASP A 279 -14.69 -49.08 -22.11
CA ASP A 279 -15.13 -49.97 -23.17
C ASP A 279 -16.65 -50.16 -23.00
N VAL A 280 -17.42 -49.67 -23.97
CA VAL A 280 -18.87 -49.90 -24.11
C VAL A 280 -19.08 -50.77 -25.34
#